data_AF-A0A2S4K083-F1
#
_entry.id   AF-A0A2S4K083-F1
#
_cell.length_a   1.000
_cell.length_b   1.000
_cell.length_c   1.000
_cell.angle_alpha   90.00
_cell.angle_beta   90.00
_cell.angle_gamma   90.00
#
_symmetry.space_group_name_H-M   'P 1'
#
loop_
_entity.id
_entity.type
_entity.pdbx_description
1 polymer ?
#
loop_
_entity_poly.entity_id
_entity_poly.type
_entity_poly.pdbx_seq_one_letter_code
_entity_poly.pdbx_strand_id
1 'polypeptide(L)'
;MKDTPHRGGNQPIPGKVENIFWDFPGVIASFPGRNYNSRAMRLAIESEISPLSSVVLHSPGAEIEAMTPSTAEELLYNDIIPLSVMQTHHRQFKEVLELFCDVHELTDLATRALQDETLRSRLCSEIIGDATSGARQDEAWVSLEELLCLSPRELVCALVEGIPLRRDSLQTFLSERRYAHPPLPNLYFMRDSAAVVREGLVTGAMAYPVRAPESRLVAAAVAGTLETETPLLFDGGDEARCGCRLEGGDLLVLGPNLLAVGISERSNAAAIDRLTGAIARTFSEPLTIIAVPLPQQRFAIHLDMLFTMIDHRSALVHAPHMLGDTPLPVVEMHIEPGRLPAFTRHSSLLSCLAKLKMEIEPILCGGRNPVNQEREQWLSGTNAFAVAPGQILVYDCNTATLEELDRAGFRVRTACEVTAEGTLPSPGERLAITIPGAELARGGGGPRCMTLPLQRKPG
;
A
#
# COMPACT_ATOMS: atom_id res chain seq x y z
N MET A 1 15.75 18.68 65.93
CA MET A 1 17.01 18.61 65.16
C MET A 1 16.57 18.46 63.69
N LYS A 2 16.96 19.29 62.72
CA LYS A 2 18.31 19.76 62.31
C LYS A 2 19.21 18.60 61.87
N ASP A 3 19.96 18.62 60.76
CA ASP A 3 20.10 19.50 59.55
C ASP A 3 20.82 18.61 58.49
N THR A 4 20.75 18.70 57.14
CA THR A 4 20.10 19.56 56.11
C THR A 4 20.06 18.78 54.76
N PRO A 5 19.31 19.18 53.69
CA PRO A 5 19.15 18.38 52.46
C PRO A 5 20.31 18.52 51.44
N HIS A 6 20.64 17.44 50.72
CA HIS A 6 21.64 17.47 49.66
C HIS A 6 21.11 18.09 48.36
N ARG A 7 21.78 19.14 47.88
CA ARG A 7 21.65 19.66 46.51
C ARG A 7 22.63 18.95 45.57
N GLY A 8 22.12 18.48 44.45
CA GLY A 8 22.86 18.32 43.20
C GLY A 8 21.94 18.75 42.05
N GLY A 9 22.41 19.35 40.97
CA GLY A 9 23.81 19.69 40.67
C GLY A 9 24.04 19.86 39.18
N ASN A 10 23.22 20.68 38.49
CA ASN A 10 23.34 20.86 37.05
C ASN A 10 24.73 21.36 36.66
N GLN A 11 25.50 20.52 35.98
CA GLN A 11 26.60 20.92 35.11
C GLN A 11 26.24 20.52 33.67
N PRO A 12 26.33 21.42 32.69
CA PRO A 12 26.23 21.04 31.29
C PRO A 12 27.50 20.29 30.90
N ILE A 13 27.37 19.11 30.28
CA ILE A 13 28.50 18.39 29.69
C ILE A 13 28.80 19.04 28.34
N PRO A 14 29.96 19.68 28.12
CA PRO A 14 30.30 20.31 26.84
C PRO A 14 30.84 19.27 25.86
N GLY A 15 30.04 18.24 25.58
CA GLY A 15 30.33 17.26 24.54
C GLY A 15 30.16 17.92 23.18
N LYS A 16 31.27 18.15 22.46
CA LYS A 16 31.19 18.35 21.00
C LYS A 16 30.60 17.08 20.41
N VAL A 17 29.41 17.18 19.83
CA VAL A 17 28.95 16.18 18.87
C VAL A 17 29.82 16.35 17.64
N GLU A 18 30.81 15.48 17.47
CA GLU A 18 31.55 15.39 16.22
C GLU A 18 30.57 14.98 15.10
N ASN A 19 30.79 15.50 13.90
CA ASN A 19 29.84 15.30 12.79
C ASN A 19 29.82 13.82 12.38
N ILE A 20 28.90 13.05 12.95
CA ILE A 20 28.47 11.76 12.41
C ILE A 20 27.78 12.07 11.10
N PHE A 21 28.52 11.94 10.00
CA PHE A 21 27.94 11.94 8.67
C PHE A 21 26.96 10.77 8.59
N TRP A 22 25.71 11.06 8.23
CA TRP A 22 24.72 10.05 7.89
C TRP A 22 25.01 9.55 6.47
N ASP A 23 26.16 8.90 6.30
CA ASP A 23 26.39 8.03 5.15
C ASP A 23 25.38 6.89 5.24
N PHE A 24 24.38 6.92 4.37
CA PHE A 24 23.46 5.81 4.15
C PHE A 24 24.08 4.88 3.09
N PRO A 25 24.74 3.76 3.46
CA PRO A 25 25.22 2.79 2.48
C PRO A 25 24.02 2.11 1.83
N GLY A 26 23.67 2.59 0.63
CA GLY A 26 22.62 2.07 -0.21
C GLY A 26 22.92 2.40 -1.66
N VAL A 27 23.34 1.40 -2.43
CA VAL A 27 23.48 1.49 -3.89
C VAL A 27 22.08 1.78 -4.45
N ILE A 28 21.96 2.77 -5.34
CA ILE A 28 20.72 2.96 -6.09
C ILE A 28 20.61 1.77 -7.05
N ALA A 29 19.73 0.83 -6.73
CA ALA A 29 19.42 -0.28 -7.62
C ALA A 29 18.59 0.26 -8.80
N SER A 30 19.09 0.08 -10.02
CA SER A 30 18.28 0.14 -11.23
C SER A 30 17.94 -1.29 -11.66
N PHE A 31 16.76 -1.49 -12.25
CA PHE A 31 16.43 -2.78 -12.84
C PHE A 31 17.33 -3.05 -14.05
N PRO A 32 17.97 -4.23 -14.17
CA PRO A 32 18.85 -4.55 -15.28
C PRO A 32 18.02 -4.70 -16.58
N GLY A 33 17.93 -3.62 -17.36
CA GLY A 33 17.02 -3.53 -18.49
C GLY A 33 17.37 -4.42 -19.68
N ARG A 34 16.33 -4.94 -20.36
CA ARG A 34 16.42 -5.56 -21.70
C ARG A 34 15.07 -5.55 -22.44
N ASN A 35 15.15 -5.79 -23.75
CA ASN A 35 14.08 -5.49 -24.71
C ASN A 35 12.91 -6.47 -24.64
N TYR A 36 11.72 -5.98 -24.26
CA TYR A 36 10.45 -6.49 -24.80
C TYR A 36 9.81 -5.42 -25.69
N ASN A 37 9.34 -5.83 -26.87
CA ASN A 37 8.88 -4.90 -27.92
C ASN A 37 7.42 -4.42 -27.73
N SER A 38 7.02 -4.28 -26.46
CA SER A 38 5.80 -3.60 -26.02
C SER A 38 6.22 -2.27 -25.38
N ARG A 39 5.44 -1.19 -25.60
CA ARG A 39 5.68 0.12 -24.96
C ARG A 39 6.03 -0.05 -23.48
N ALA A 40 7.25 0.32 -23.12
CA ALA A 40 7.67 0.34 -21.72
C ALA A 40 6.83 1.35 -20.94
N MET A 41 6.51 1.02 -19.69
CA MET A 41 5.66 1.84 -18.85
C MET A 41 6.51 2.80 -18.01
N ARG A 42 6.17 4.09 -18.06
CA ARG A 42 6.77 5.12 -17.21
C ARG A 42 5.90 5.36 -15.98
N LEU A 43 6.52 5.24 -14.81
CA LEU A 43 5.91 5.64 -13.54
C LEU A 43 5.80 7.16 -13.42
N ALA A 44 4.67 7.65 -12.88
CA ALA A 44 4.52 9.03 -12.40
C ALA A 44 3.34 9.14 -11.41
N ILE A 45 3.63 9.11 -10.11
CA ILE A 45 2.65 9.40 -9.05
C ILE A 45 3.19 10.53 -8.16
N GLU A 46 2.72 11.75 -8.41
CA GLU A 46 3.08 12.97 -7.67
C GLU A 46 1.94 13.48 -6.78
N SER A 47 0.83 12.72 -6.69
CA SER A 47 -0.43 13.13 -6.08
C SER A 47 -1.36 11.93 -5.89
N GLU A 48 -2.09 11.85 -4.77
CA GLU A 48 -3.17 10.87 -4.57
C GLU A 48 -4.38 11.11 -5.49
N ILE A 49 -4.58 12.34 -5.99
CA ILE A 49 -5.85 12.78 -6.60
C ILE A 49 -5.76 13.13 -8.09
N SER A 50 -4.58 13.42 -8.63
CA SER A 50 -4.45 13.89 -10.02
C SER A 50 -4.99 12.85 -11.02
N PRO A 51 -5.54 13.27 -12.18
CA PRO A 51 -6.29 12.37 -13.05
C PRO A 51 -5.51 11.11 -13.43
N LEU A 52 -6.10 9.94 -13.19
CA LEU A 52 -5.48 8.64 -13.41
C LEU A 52 -5.19 8.41 -14.90
N SER A 53 -4.07 7.74 -15.18
CA SER A 53 -3.67 7.30 -16.52
C SER A 53 -3.57 5.79 -16.60
N SER A 54 -2.95 5.13 -15.60
CA SER A 54 -2.88 3.66 -15.54
C SER A 54 -2.80 3.10 -14.12
N VAL A 55 -3.36 1.89 -13.94
CA VAL A 55 -3.48 1.20 -12.66
C VAL A 55 -3.34 -0.32 -12.84
N VAL A 56 -2.70 -1.00 -11.88
CA VAL A 56 -2.71 -2.46 -11.77
C VAL A 56 -3.77 -2.90 -10.76
N LEU A 57 -4.56 -3.89 -11.18
CA LEU A 57 -5.50 -4.66 -10.36
C LEU A 57 -5.07 -6.14 -10.36
N HIS A 58 -5.63 -6.93 -9.45
CA HIS A 58 -5.63 -8.39 -9.55
C HIS A 58 -7.06 -8.89 -9.33
N SER A 59 -7.68 -9.44 -10.38
CA SER A 59 -9.03 -10.00 -10.29
C SER A 59 -9.06 -11.28 -9.43
N PRO A 60 -9.86 -11.35 -8.34
CA PRO A 60 -9.89 -12.51 -7.44
C PRO A 60 -10.21 -13.85 -8.12
N GLY A 61 -9.43 -14.87 -7.81
CA GLY A 61 -9.52 -16.23 -8.35
C GLY A 61 -9.58 -17.33 -7.28
N ALA A 62 -9.10 -18.53 -7.64
CA ALA A 62 -9.17 -19.73 -6.81
C ALA A 62 -8.38 -19.63 -5.49
N GLU A 63 -7.44 -18.68 -5.39
CA GLU A 63 -6.71 -18.36 -4.15
C GLU A 63 -7.64 -17.94 -3.00
N ILE A 64 -8.84 -17.43 -3.31
CA ILE A 64 -9.87 -17.12 -2.31
C ILE A 64 -10.52 -18.40 -1.78
N GLU A 65 -10.90 -19.33 -2.66
CA GLU A 65 -11.58 -20.59 -2.30
C GLU A 65 -10.64 -21.60 -1.62
N ALA A 66 -9.33 -21.41 -1.75
CA ALA A 66 -8.30 -22.16 -1.03
C ALA A 66 -8.31 -21.90 0.50
N MET A 67 -8.96 -20.84 0.96
CA MET A 67 -9.11 -20.50 2.37
C MET A 67 -10.21 -21.33 3.05
N THR A 68 -9.96 -21.69 4.31
CA THR A 68 -10.97 -22.28 5.20
C THR A 68 -11.00 -21.52 6.52
N PRO A 69 -12.07 -21.59 7.34
CA PRO A 69 -12.15 -20.86 8.61
C PRO A 69 -10.95 -21.09 9.56
N SER A 70 -10.32 -22.26 9.50
CA SER A 70 -9.12 -22.59 10.29
C SER A 70 -7.80 -21.98 9.79
N THR A 71 -7.76 -21.45 8.56
CA THR A 71 -6.55 -20.90 7.92
C THR A 71 -6.71 -19.43 7.51
N ALA A 72 -7.89 -18.83 7.70
CA ALA A 72 -8.16 -17.44 7.33
C ALA A 72 -7.28 -16.47 8.17
N GLU A 73 -7.24 -16.66 9.49
CA GLU A 73 -6.39 -15.84 10.39
C GLU A 73 -4.88 -16.03 10.10
N GLU A 74 -4.44 -17.24 9.74
CA GLU A 74 -3.05 -17.51 9.32
C GLU A 74 -2.65 -16.82 8.01
N LEU A 75 -3.63 -16.62 7.11
CA LEU A 75 -3.50 -15.90 5.84
C LEU A 75 -3.88 -14.41 5.95
N LEU A 76 -4.11 -13.93 7.18
CA LEU A 76 -4.50 -12.55 7.55
C LEU A 76 -5.82 -12.06 6.95
N TYR A 77 -6.69 -12.99 6.56
CA TYR A 77 -7.97 -12.72 5.93
C TYR A 77 -9.12 -12.74 6.95
N ASN A 78 -9.98 -11.73 6.94
CA ASN A 78 -10.92 -11.47 8.03
C ASN A 78 -12.16 -12.38 8.05
N ASP A 79 -12.61 -12.90 6.90
CA ASP A 79 -13.88 -13.63 6.78
C ASP A 79 -13.93 -14.55 5.54
N ILE A 80 -14.77 -15.59 5.53
CA ILE A 80 -14.94 -16.46 4.36
C ILE A 80 -16.09 -15.93 3.49
N ILE A 81 -15.73 -15.45 2.30
CA ILE A 81 -16.63 -14.79 1.34
C ILE A 81 -16.76 -15.65 0.08
N PRO A 82 -17.96 -15.86 -0.49
CA PRO A 82 -18.10 -16.58 -1.76
C PRO A 82 -17.41 -15.86 -2.93
N LEU A 83 -16.47 -16.55 -3.59
CA LEU A 83 -15.68 -16.00 -4.71
C LEU A 83 -16.54 -15.40 -5.81
N SER A 84 -17.67 -16.03 -6.16
CA SER A 84 -18.60 -15.55 -7.19
C SER A 84 -19.18 -14.15 -6.91
N VAL A 85 -19.32 -13.77 -5.63
CA VAL A 85 -19.78 -12.44 -5.23
C VAL A 85 -18.64 -11.44 -5.29
N MET A 86 -17.44 -11.81 -4.79
CA MET A 86 -16.24 -10.98 -4.92
C MET A 86 -15.90 -10.69 -6.38
N GLN A 87 -15.95 -11.69 -7.26
CA GLN A 87 -15.72 -11.53 -8.70
C GLN A 87 -16.77 -10.64 -9.37
N THR A 88 -18.03 -10.68 -8.92
CA THR A 88 -19.09 -9.82 -9.46
C THR A 88 -18.83 -8.36 -9.06
N HIS A 89 -18.52 -8.10 -7.78
CA HIS A 89 -18.30 -6.74 -7.28
C HIS A 89 -16.97 -6.15 -7.79
N HIS A 90 -15.89 -6.95 -7.81
CA HIS A 90 -14.59 -6.53 -8.34
C HIS A 90 -14.61 -6.29 -9.85
N ARG A 91 -15.40 -7.07 -10.61
CA ARG A 91 -15.60 -6.79 -12.04
C ARG A 91 -16.25 -5.43 -12.24
N GLN A 92 -17.30 -5.11 -11.50
CA GLN A 92 -17.95 -3.80 -11.59
C GLN A 92 -17.01 -2.65 -11.17
N PHE A 93 -16.17 -2.86 -10.16
CA PHE A 93 -15.10 -1.93 -9.79
C PHE A 93 -14.13 -1.67 -10.95
N LYS A 94 -13.68 -2.74 -11.61
CA LYS A 94 -12.82 -2.68 -12.80
C LYS A 94 -13.50 -2.00 -13.99
N GLU A 95 -14.74 -2.35 -14.31
CA GLU A 95 -15.53 -1.76 -15.40
C GLU A 95 -15.69 -0.24 -15.23
N VAL A 96 -15.77 0.27 -13.98
CA VAL A 96 -15.72 1.72 -13.71
C VAL A 96 -14.32 2.28 -14.01
N LEU A 97 -13.25 1.65 -13.52
CA LEU A 97 -11.87 2.14 -13.72
C LEU A 97 -11.45 2.17 -15.20
N GLU A 98 -11.91 1.22 -16.01
CA GLU A 98 -11.68 1.15 -17.46
C GLU A 98 -12.27 2.33 -18.24
N LEU A 99 -13.19 3.12 -17.64
CA LEU A 99 -13.65 4.39 -18.22
C LEU A 99 -12.61 5.53 -18.07
N PHE A 100 -11.80 5.51 -17.01
CA PHE A 100 -10.89 6.60 -16.62
C PHE A 100 -9.44 6.38 -17.04
N CYS A 101 -8.98 5.13 -17.12
CA CYS A 101 -7.56 4.80 -17.21
C CYS A 101 -7.29 3.45 -17.89
N ASP A 102 -6.04 3.25 -18.32
CA ASP A 102 -5.55 1.94 -18.75
C ASP A 102 -5.44 1.00 -17.53
N VAL A 103 -6.33 0.01 -17.45
CA VAL A 103 -6.32 -1.02 -16.40
C VAL A 103 -5.45 -2.21 -16.81
N HIS A 104 -4.63 -2.70 -15.89
CA HIS A 104 -3.74 -3.84 -16.10
C HIS A 104 -4.02 -4.95 -15.08
N GLU A 105 -4.19 -6.19 -15.55
CA GLU A 105 -4.24 -7.36 -14.66
C GLU A 105 -2.82 -7.81 -14.29
N LEU A 106 -2.55 -7.94 -12.98
CA LEU A 106 -1.28 -8.40 -12.44
C LEU A 106 -0.81 -9.71 -13.06
N THR A 107 -1.70 -10.68 -13.24
CA THR A 107 -1.36 -12.01 -13.77
C THR A 107 -0.88 -11.96 -15.22
N ASP A 108 -1.41 -11.04 -16.04
CA ASP A 108 -0.96 -10.80 -17.42
C ASP A 108 0.26 -9.86 -17.50
N LEU A 109 0.50 -9.01 -16.50
CA LEU A 109 1.80 -8.34 -16.34
C LEU A 109 2.89 -9.37 -16.02
N ALA A 110 2.66 -10.19 -14.98
CA ALA A 110 3.59 -11.22 -14.52
C ALA A 110 3.89 -12.26 -15.60
N THR A 111 2.86 -12.76 -16.31
CA THR A 111 3.03 -13.75 -17.39
C THR A 111 3.88 -13.21 -18.55
N ARG A 112 3.90 -11.89 -18.78
CA ARG A 112 4.78 -11.24 -19.78
C ARG A 112 6.17 -10.95 -19.23
N ALA A 113 6.27 -10.46 -17.99
CA ALA A 113 7.54 -10.17 -17.33
C ALA A 113 8.40 -11.44 -17.19
N LEU A 114 7.80 -12.54 -16.73
CA LEU A 114 8.48 -13.82 -16.47
C LEU A 114 8.84 -14.62 -17.73
N GLN A 115 8.66 -14.03 -18.93
CA GLN A 115 9.30 -14.51 -20.15
C GLN A 115 10.84 -14.26 -20.11
N ASP A 116 11.31 -13.28 -19.33
CA ASP A 116 12.73 -13.15 -19.01
C ASP A 116 13.13 -14.23 -17.99
N GLU A 117 13.96 -15.18 -18.42
CA GLU A 117 14.45 -16.28 -17.59
C GLU A 117 15.29 -15.81 -16.40
N THR A 118 15.94 -14.66 -16.51
CA THR A 118 16.71 -14.03 -15.42
C THR A 118 15.78 -13.54 -14.33
N LEU A 119 14.70 -12.85 -14.71
CA LEU A 119 13.67 -12.38 -13.79
C LEU A 119 12.91 -13.55 -13.17
N ARG A 120 12.57 -14.57 -13.97
CA ARG A 120 11.90 -15.79 -13.52
C ARG A 120 12.74 -16.60 -12.52
N SER A 121 14.02 -16.81 -12.82
CA SER A 121 14.98 -17.48 -11.92
C SER A 121 15.18 -16.71 -10.61
N ARG A 122 15.31 -15.38 -10.68
CA ARG A 122 15.38 -14.52 -9.51
C ARG A 122 14.12 -14.59 -8.65
N LEU A 123 12.92 -14.44 -9.23
CA LEU A 123 11.66 -14.50 -8.49
C LEU A 123 11.47 -15.82 -7.75
N CYS A 124 11.74 -16.95 -8.42
CA CYS A 124 11.62 -18.27 -7.81
C CYS A 124 12.64 -18.45 -6.66
N SER A 125 13.87 -17.97 -6.85
CA SER A 125 14.92 -18.01 -5.82
C SER A 125 14.60 -17.14 -4.61
N GLU A 126 14.03 -15.95 -4.83
CA GLU A 126 13.60 -15.03 -3.77
C GLU A 126 12.42 -15.59 -2.97
N ILE A 127 11.40 -16.14 -3.64
CA ILE A 127 10.24 -16.75 -2.96
C ILE A 127 10.66 -17.98 -2.14
N ILE A 128 11.51 -18.86 -2.68
CA ILE A 128 12.06 -20.00 -1.92
C ILE A 128 12.93 -19.50 -0.76
N GLY A 129 13.73 -18.46 -0.97
CA GLY A 129 14.60 -17.87 0.06
C GLY A 129 13.82 -17.28 1.24
N ASP A 130 12.80 -16.46 0.96
CA ASP A 130 11.91 -15.90 1.99
C ASP A 130 11.19 -17.04 2.74
N ALA A 131 10.67 -18.02 2.01
CA ALA A 131 9.87 -19.13 2.54
C ALA A 131 10.66 -20.13 3.40
N THR A 132 11.93 -20.37 3.07
CA THR A 132 12.84 -21.24 3.83
C THR A 132 13.61 -20.50 4.93
N SER A 133 13.41 -19.18 5.06
CA SER A 133 14.10 -18.38 6.08
C SER A 133 13.57 -18.62 7.50
N GLY A 134 14.42 -18.35 8.50
CA GLY A 134 14.04 -18.31 9.91
C GLY A 134 13.46 -19.63 10.43
N ALA A 135 12.25 -19.58 11.02
CA ALA A 135 11.62 -20.73 11.66
C ALA A 135 11.05 -21.78 10.70
N ARG A 136 11.10 -21.55 9.38
CA ARG A 136 10.55 -22.45 8.35
C ARG A 136 11.59 -23.29 7.59
N GLN A 137 12.86 -23.28 8.05
CA GLN A 137 13.94 -24.09 7.47
C GLN A 137 13.63 -25.59 7.43
N ASP A 138 12.93 -26.11 8.45
CA ASP A 138 12.55 -27.53 8.57
C ASP A 138 11.21 -27.87 7.88
N GLU A 139 10.67 -26.97 7.05
CA GLU A 139 9.45 -27.20 6.28
C GLU A 139 9.77 -27.64 4.83
N ALA A 140 8.89 -28.46 4.24
CA ALA A 140 9.04 -28.90 2.86
C ALA A 140 8.42 -27.90 1.87
N TRP A 141 9.23 -27.43 0.92
CA TRP A 141 8.85 -26.49 -0.13
C TRP A 141 9.08 -27.09 -1.52
N VAL A 142 8.51 -26.46 -2.54
CA VAL A 142 8.76 -26.81 -3.95
C VAL A 142 10.23 -26.51 -4.33
N SER A 143 10.83 -27.35 -5.17
CA SER A 143 12.20 -27.12 -5.64
C SER A 143 12.27 -25.98 -6.67
N LEU A 144 13.44 -25.35 -6.79
CA LEU A 144 13.69 -24.31 -7.79
C LEU A 144 13.58 -24.90 -9.21
N GLU A 145 14.04 -26.12 -9.38
CA GLU A 145 13.94 -26.91 -10.61
C GLU A 145 12.48 -27.16 -11.01
N GLU A 146 11.60 -27.57 -10.06
CA GLU A 146 10.17 -27.74 -10.33
C GLU A 146 9.50 -26.43 -10.74
N LEU A 147 9.81 -25.29 -10.10
CA LEU A 147 9.27 -23.98 -10.49
C LEU A 147 9.75 -23.53 -11.88
N LEU A 148 11.02 -23.79 -12.23
CA LEU A 148 11.59 -23.36 -13.51
C LEU A 148 11.18 -24.24 -14.70
N CYS A 149 10.71 -25.47 -14.44
CA CYS A 149 10.06 -26.31 -15.43
C CYS A 149 8.67 -25.80 -15.87
N LEU A 150 8.00 -24.96 -15.06
CA LEU A 150 6.71 -24.36 -15.42
C LEU A 150 6.87 -23.27 -16.49
N SER A 151 5.91 -23.19 -17.42
CA SER A 151 5.82 -22.01 -18.30
C SER A 151 5.46 -20.76 -17.48
N PRO A 152 5.74 -19.54 -17.97
CA PRO A 152 5.49 -18.31 -17.22
C PRO A 152 4.03 -18.12 -16.77
N ARG A 153 3.03 -18.66 -17.50
CA ARG A 153 1.63 -18.61 -17.07
C ARG A 153 1.33 -19.64 -15.98
N GLU A 154 1.82 -20.87 -16.12
CA GLU A 154 1.65 -21.93 -15.11
C GLU A 154 2.34 -21.55 -13.79
N LEU A 155 3.51 -20.91 -13.86
CA LEU A 155 4.22 -20.38 -12.70
C LEU A 155 3.40 -19.28 -11.99
N VAL A 156 2.79 -18.35 -12.74
CA VAL A 156 1.94 -17.29 -12.14
C VAL A 156 0.72 -17.91 -11.46
N CYS A 157 -0.01 -18.82 -12.11
CA CYS A 157 -1.12 -19.55 -11.49
C CYS A 157 -0.66 -20.29 -10.21
N ALA A 158 0.44 -21.05 -10.29
CA ALA A 158 0.98 -21.80 -9.15
C ALA A 158 1.39 -20.90 -7.96
N LEU A 159 1.93 -19.71 -8.23
CA LEU A 159 2.31 -18.75 -7.19
C LEU A 159 1.12 -18.00 -6.58
N VAL A 160 0.02 -17.81 -7.32
CA VAL A 160 -1.19 -17.12 -6.83
C VAL A 160 -2.14 -18.10 -6.14
N GLU A 161 -2.52 -19.18 -6.81
CA GLU A 161 -3.50 -20.19 -6.37
C GLU A 161 -2.92 -21.15 -5.30
N GLY A 162 -1.60 -21.18 -5.17
CA GLY A 162 -0.85 -22.01 -4.23
C GLY A 162 -0.48 -23.38 -4.80
N ILE A 163 0.62 -23.95 -4.32
CA ILE A 163 1.16 -25.25 -4.73
C ILE A 163 0.81 -26.28 -3.65
N PRO A 164 -0.02 -27.31 -3.92
CA PRO A 164 -0.39 -28.32 -2.93
C PRO A 164 0.81 -29.11 -2.37
N LEU A 165 0.75 -29.50 -1.09
CA LEU A 165 1.84 -30.24 -0.44
C LEU A 165 1.83 -31.72 -0.85
N ARG A 166 2.83 -32.13 -1.63
CA ARG A 166 3.08 -33.54 -1.98
C ARG A 166 3.37 -34.37 -0.72
N ARG A 167 2.77 -35.56 -0.61
CA ARG A 167 2.82 -36.45 0.57
C ARG A 167 3.73 -37.68 0.35
N ASP A 168 4.94 -37.42 -0.11
CA ASP A 168 5.94 -38.40 -0.56
C ASP A 168 7.18 -38.53 0.35
N SER A 169 7.24 -37.82 1.49
CA SER A 169 8.24 -38.02 2.54
C SER A 169 7.57 -38.17 3.91
N LEU A 170 8.31 -38.68 4.92
CA LEU A 170 7.77 -38.77 6.30
C LEU A 170 7.43 -37.38 6.87
N GLN A 171 8.25 -36.37 6.55
CA GLN A 171 8.07 -34.97 6.93
C GLN A 171 6.77 -34.40 6.34
N THR A 172 6.51 -34.61 5.04
CA THR A 172 5.28 -34.11 4.40
C THR A 172 4.07 -34.95 4.76
N PHE A 173 4.21 -36.27 4.94
CA PHE A 173 3.14 -37.14 5.39
C PHE A 173 2.60 -36.73 6.77
N LEU A 174 3.49 -36.42 7.73
CA LEU A 174 3.13 -35.98 9.08
C LEU A 174 2.69 -34.51 9.18
N SER A 175 2.88 -33.70 8.13
CA SER A 175 2.53 -32.28 8.16
C SER A 175 1.01 -32.05 8.11
N GLU A 176 0.51 -31.07 8.85
CA GLU A 176 -0.89 -30.62 8.75
C GLU A 176 -1.08 -29.59 7.61
N ARG A 177 0.01 -29.05 7.03
CA ARG A 177 -0.03 -28.10 5.91
C ARG A 177 -0.70 -28.71 4.67
N ARG A 178 -1.64 -27.96 4.06
CA ARG A 178 -2.26 -28.33 2.76
C ARG A 178 -1.38 -27.96 1.55
N TYR A 179 -0.55 -26.94 1.69
CA TYR A 179 0.21 -26.33 0.59
C TYR A 179 1.71 -26.34 0.88
N ALA A 180 2.52 -26.64 -0.14
CA ALA A 180 3.96 -26.39 -0.17
C ALA A 180 4.25 -24.89 -0.31
N HIS A 181 3.53 -24.18 -1.20
CA HIS A 181 3.50 -22.71 -1.27
C HIS A 181 2.04 -22.25 -1.11
N PRO A 182 1.70 -21.39 -0.12
CA PRO A 182 0.31 -21.04 0.16
C PRO A 182 -0.34 -20.20 -0.95
N PRO A 183 -1.68 -20.21 -1.06
CA PRO A 183 -2.43 -19.25 -1.88
C PRO A 183 -2.19 -17.81 -1.39
N LEU A 184 -2.41 -16.84 -2.27
CA LEU A 184 -2.23 -15.40 -1.99
C LEU A 184 -3.58 -14.64 -1.97
N PRO A 185 -4.48 -14.90 -1.00
CA PRO A 185 -5.84 -14.34 -1.02
C PRO A 185 -5.90 -12.82 -0.87
N ASN A 186 -4.89 -12.17 -0.28
CA ASN A 186 -4.84 -10.71 -0.17
C ASN A 186 -4.30 -10.03 -1.45
N LEU A 187 -3.93 -10.78 -2.50
CA LEU A 187 -3.26 -10.22 -3.67
C LEU A 187 -4.11 -9.18 -4.43
N TYR A 188 -5.44 -9.26 -4.33
CA TYR A 188 -6.32 -8.23 -4.89
C TYR A 188 -6.22 -6.88 -4.14
N PHE A 189 -5.69 -6.86 -2.91
CA PHE A 189 -5.26 -5.64 -2.23
C PHE A 189 -3.86 -5.20 -2.71
N MET A 190 -3.79 -4.87 -3.99
CA MET A 190 -2.60 -4.44 -4.73
C MET A 190 -1.79 -3.33 -4.04
N ARG A 191 -2.45 -2.50 -3.22
CA ARG A 191 -1.87 -1.33 -2.55
C ARG A 191 -0.73 -1.65 -1.59
N ASP A 192 -0.77 -2.78 -0.91
CA ASP A 192 0.22 -3.05 0.14
C ASP A 192 1.57 -3.48 -0.44
N SER A 193 1.49 -4.28 -1.51
CA SER A 193 2.61 -4.99 -2.14
C SER A 193 3.60 -4.08 -2.85
N ALA A 194 3.16 -2.93 -3.35
CA ALA A 194 4.02 -1.91 -3.93
C ALA A 194 3.34 -0.53 -3.92
N ALA A 195 4.13 0.51 -4.10
CA ALA A 195 3.69 1.89 -4.28
C ALA A 195 4.64 2.62 -5.27
N VAL A 196 4.25 3.82 -5.68
CA VAL A 196 5.00 4.64 -6.62
C VAL A 196 5.13 6.05 -6.04
N VAL A 197 6.34 6.62 -6.08
CA VAL A 197 6.62 7.99 -5.62
C VAL A 197 7.37 8.71 -6.73
N ARG A 198 6.73 9.74 -7.29
CA ARG A 198 7.14 10.40 -8.53
C ARG A 198 7.36 9.35 -9.63
N GLU A 199 8.54 9.33 -10.26
CA GLU A 199 8.94 8.32 -11.24
C GLU A 199 9.55 7.04 -10.64
N GLY A 200 9.63 6.88 -9.32
CA GLY A 200 10.31 5.74 -8.67
C GLY A 200 9.38 4.68 -8.06
N LEU A 201 9.81 3.42 -8.09
CA LEU A 201 9.11 2.27 -7.49
C LEU A 201 9.48 2.08 -6.01
N VAL A 202 8.51 1.70 -5.19
CA VAL A 202 8.66 1.24 -3.80
C VAL A 202 8.01 -0.14 -3.71
N THR A 203 8.73 -1.17 -3.27
CA THR A 203 8.18 -2.52 -3.05
C THR A 203 7.97 -2.78 -1.56
N GLY A 204 6.91 -3.51 -1.21
CA GLY A 204 6.48 -3.72 0.17
C GLY A 204 7.45 -4.58 1.00
N ALA A 205 7.99 -4.01 2.07
CA ALA A 205 8.61 -4.80 3.15
C ALA A 205 7.51 -5.32 4.06
N MET A 206 6.78 -6.32 3.57
CA MET A 206 5.56 -6.87 4.19
C MET A 206 5.83 -7.30 5.63
N ALA A 207 4.99 -6.86 6.58
CA ALA A 207 5.29 -7.06 8.00
C ALA A 207 5.07 -8.50 8.46
N TYR A 208 4.31 -9.27 7.70
CA TYR A 208 4.04 -10.69 7.92
C TYR A 208 4.60 -11.53 6.76
N PRO A 209 5.55 -12.45 7.01
CA PRO A 209 6.23 -13.21 5.96
C PRO A 209 5.33 -14.01 5.01
N VAL A 210 4.10 -14.36 5.44
CA VAL A 210 3.11 -15.03 4.58
C VAL A 210 2.70 -14.19 3.37
N ARG A 211 2.78 -12.86 3.47
CA ARG A 211 2.47 -11.92 2.38
C ARG A 211 3.68 -11.50 1.55
N ALA A 212 4.90 -11.84 1.94
CA ALA A 212 6.10 -11.47 1.18
C ALA A 212 6.05 -11.92 -0.31
N PRO A 213 5.53 -13.12 -0.66
CA PRO A 213 5.36 -13.51 -2.07
C PRO A 213 4.42 -12.62 -2.88
N GLU A 214 3.44 -11.95 -2.25
CA GLU A 214 2.57 -10.96 -2.91
C GLU A 214 3.43 -9.80 -3.46
N SER A 215 4.27 -9.21 -2.60
CA SER A 215 5.18 -8.14 -3.00
C SER A 215 6.24 -8.59 -3.99
N ARG A 216 6.83 -9.79 -3.82
CA ARG A 216 7.79 -10.37 -4.79
C ARG A 216 7.17 -10.49 -6.19
N LEU A 217 5.96 -11.03 -6.29
CA LEU A 217 5.25 -11.21 -7.57
C LEU A 217 4.88 -9.85 -8.20
N VAL A 218 4.33 -8.92 -7.42
CA VAL A 218 3.99 -7.56 -7.89
C VAL A 218 5.24 -6.80 -8.34
N ALA A 219 6.33 -6.85 -7.57
CA ALA A 219 7.61 -6.24 -7.91
C ALA A 219 8.16 -6.77 -9.25
N ALA A 220 8.18 -8.09 -9.44
CA ALA A 220 8.64 -8.69 -10.69
C ALA A 220 7.71 -8.35 -11.87
N ALA A 221 6.39 -8.41 -11.68
CA ALA A 221 5.40 -8.11 -12.70
C ALA A 221 5.47 -6.65 -13.19
N VAL A 222 5.62 -5.69 -12.28
CA VAL A 222 5.83 -4.28 -12.61
C VAL A 222 7.21 -4.12 -13.26
N ALA A 223 8.29 -4.56 -12.62
CA ALA A 223 9.67 -4.36 -13.09
C ALA A 223 9.91 -4.85 -14.53
N GLY A 224 9.37 -6.01 -14.90
CA GLY A 224 9.48 -6.55 -16.27
C GLY A 224 8.67 -5.78 -17.34
N THR A 225 8.06 -4.65 -16.98
CA THR A 225 7.30 -3.78 -17.90
C THR A 225 7.74 -2.31 -17.87
N LEU A 226 8.70 -1.94 -17.02
CA LEU A 226 9.16 -0.56 -16.82
C LEU A 226 10.15 -0.07 -17.88
N GLU A 227 10.28 1.25 -18.01
CA GLU A 227 11.43 1.87 -18.68
C GLU A 227 12.73 1.58 -17.92
N THR A 228 13.83 1.31 -18.65
CA THR A 228 15.10 0.79 -18.10
C THR A 228 15.84 1.72 -17.14
N GLU A 229 15.42 2.98 -17.04
CA GLU A 229 16.00 4.01 -16.16
C GLU A 229 15.14 4.26 -14.90
N THR A 230 14.05 3.50 -14.72
CA THR A 230 13.10 3.68 -13.60
C THR A 230 13.77 3.37 -12.25
N PRO A 231 13.85 4.33 -11.30
CA PRO A 231 14.52 4.12 -10.01
C PRO A 231 13.76 3.15 -9.10
N LEU A 232 14.48 2.23 -8.43
CA LEU A 232 13.96 1.52 -7.26
C LEU A 232 14.34 2.32 -6.01
N LEU A 233 13.35 3.00 -5.43
CA LEU A 233 13.53 3.85 -4.25
C LEU A 233 13.62 3.04 -2.95
N PHE A 234 12.96 1.89 -2.90
CA PHE A 234 12.97 1.01 -1.74
C PHE A 234 12.67 -0.40 -2.21
N ASP A 235 13.62 -1.32 -2.05
CA ASP A 235 13.41 -2.74 -2.27
C ASP A 235 13.01 -3.38 -0.94
N GLY A 236 11.71 -3.62 -0.76
CA GLY A 236 11.17 -4.21 0.46
C GLY A 236 11.66 -5.62 0.74
N GLY A 237 12.04 -6.38 -0.30
CA GLY A 237 12.57 -7.74 -0.15
C GLY A 237 14.02 -7.77 0.33
N ASP A 238 14.75 -6.67 0.15
CA ASP A 238 16.11 -6.46 0.68
C ASP A 238 16.10 -5.72 2.02
N GLU A 239 15.32 -4.66 2.14
CA GLU A 239 15.19 -3.86 3.37
C GLU A 239 14.49 -4.64 4.51
N ALA A 240 13.61 -5.61 4.22
CA ALA A 240 13.08 -6.53 5.22
C ALA A 240 14.18 -7.31 5.96
N ARG A 241 15.30 -7.64 5.28
CA ARG A 241 16.47 -8.29 5.89
C ARG A 241 17.26 -7.36 6.82
N CYS A 242 17.06 -6.05 6.71
CA CYS A 242 17.54 -5.03 7.64
C CYS A 242 16.56 -4.76 8.81
N GLY A 243 15.41 -5.44 8.88
CA GLY A 243 14.36 -5.21 9.88
C GLY A 243 13.43 -4.03 9.56
N CYS A 244 13.55 -3.43 8.38
CA CYS A 244 12.60 -2.46 7.87
C CYS A 244 11.25 -3.14 7.57
N ARG A 245 10.15 -2.42 7.77
CA ARG A 245 8.80 -2.84 7.33
C ARG A 245 8.08 -1.64 6.74
N LEU A 246 7.38 -1.83 5.64
CA LEU A 246 6.68 -0.77 4.90
C LEU A 246 5.66 -1.41 3.96
N GLU A 247 4.39 -1.04 4.10
CA GLU A 247 3.30 -1.47 3.22
C GLU A 247 2.60 -0.24 2.61
N GLY A 248 2.26 -0.30 1.32
CA GLY A 248 1.83 0.89 0.55
C GLY A 248 0.51 1.53 0.99
N GLY A 249 -0.29 0.90 1.85
CA GLY A 249 -1.43 1.53 2.53
C GLY A 249 -1.01 2.69 3.44
N ASP A 250 0.17 2.60 4.06
CA ASP A 250 0.71 3.67 4.92
C ASP A 250 1.28 4.86 4.15
N LEU A 251 1.59 4.70 2.86
CA LEU A 251 2.26 5.70 2.03
C LEU A 251 1.25 6.51 1.20
N LEU A 252 1.15 7.81 1.46
CA LEU A 252 0.32 8.75 0.72
C LEU A 252 1.16 9.84 0.05
N VAL A 253 1.00 10.02 -1.25
CA VAL A 253 1.69 11.06 -2.02
C VAL A 253 0.82 12.32 -2.08
N LEU A 254 1.09 13.29 -1.20
CA LEU A 254 0.29 14.53 -1.10
C LEU A 254 0.76 15.62 -2.08
N GLY A 255 1.98 15.49 -2.59
CA GLY A 255 2.59 16.30 -3.64
C GLY A 255 3.93 15.67 -4.09
N PRO A 256 4.58 16.16 -5.17
CA PRO A 256 5.81 15.57 -5.70
C PRO A 256 6.93 15.47 -4.66
N ASN A 257 7.01 16.44 -3.75
CA ASN A 257 7.98 16.50 -2.65
C ASN A 257 7.31 16.59 -1.26
N LEU A 258 6.07 16.11 -1.12
CA LEU A 258 5.35 16.03 0.14
C LEU A 258 4.64 14.68 0.30
N LEU A 259 5.06 13.90 1.29
CA LEU A 259 4.44 12.61 1.63
C LEU A 259 3.83 12.67 3.04
N ALA A 260 2.79 11.87 3.27
CA ALA A 260 2.44 11.42 4.62
C ALA A 260 2.67 9.91 4.70
N VAL A 261 3.27 9.46 5.80
CA VAL A 261 3.63 8.05 5.99
C VAL A 261 3.22 7.59 7.38
N GLY A 262 2.42 6.54 7.45
CA GLY A 262 2.04 5.93 8.73
C GLY A 262 3.22 5.22 9.39
N ILE A 263 3.30 5.35 10.73
CA ILE A 263 4.11 4.47 11.57
C ILE A 263 3.11 3.58 12.31
N SER A 264 3.08 2.31 11.94
CA SER A 264 2.05 1.34 12.29
C SER A 264 2.70 0.03 12.76
N GLU A 265 1.90 -1.03 12.87
CA GLU A 265 2.45 -2.39 12.95
C GLU A 265 3.14 -2.79 11.63
N ARG A 266 2.55 -2.35 10.51
CA ARG A 266 2.93 -2.69 9.13
C ARG A 266 4.14 -1.89 8.64
N SER A 267 4.24 -0.61 9.00
CA SER A 267 5.31 0.30 8.55
C SER A 267 6.08 0.90 9.72
N ASN A 268 7.42 0.88 9.66
CA ASN A 268 8.28 1.32 10.76
C ASN A 268 9.20 2.49 10.40
N ALA A 269 9.61 3.27 11.41
CA ALA A 269 10.40 4.48 11.23
C ALA A 269 11.75 4.23 10.50
N ALA A 270 12.37 3.06 10.72
CA ALA A 270 13.60 2.70 10.01
C ALA A 270 13.39 2.58 8.49
N ALA A 271 12.26 2.02 8.05
CA ALA A 271 11.91 1.99 6.64
C ALA A 271 11.63 3.39 6.07
N ILE A 272 11.02 4.28 6.88
CA ILE A 272 10.84 5.69 6.50
C ILE A 272 12.20 6.37 6.31
N ASP A 273 13.15 6.22 7.23
CA ASP A 273 14.51 6.78 7.08
C ASP A 273 15.22 6.26 5.80
N ARG A 274 15.06 4.97 5.48
CA ARG A 274 15.60 4.35 4.27
C ARG A 274 15.01 4.93 2.99
N LEU A 275 13.68 4.94 2.90
CA LEU A 275 12.93 5.52 1.78
C LEU A 275 13.26 7.00 1.59
N THR A 276 13.29 7.76 2.69
CA THR A 276 13.66 9.18 2.73
C THR A 276 15.03 9.41 2.11
N GLY A 277 16.03 8.65 2.58
CA GLY A 277 17.39 8.74 2.06
C GLY A 277 17.48 8.40 0.58
N ALA A 278 16.71 7.42 0.10
CA ALA A 278 16.69 7.05 -1.31
C ALA A 278 16.02 8.11 -2.20
N ILE A 279 14.85 8.64 -1.81
CA ILE A 279 14.17 9.74 -2.52
C ILE A 279 15.10 10.97 -2.60
N ALA A 280 15.73 11.35 -1.48
CA ALA A 280 16.66 12.48 -1.43
C ALA A 280 17.90 12.28 -2.31
N ARG A 281 18.47 11.05 -2.37
CA ARG A 281 19.59 10.73 -3.27
C ARG A 281 19.20 10.74 -4.74
N THR A 282 18.04 10.18 -5.08
CA THR A 282 17.58 10.03 -6.48
C THR A 282 17.20 11.37 -7.10
N PHE A 283 16.44 12.20 -6.39
CA PHE A 283 15.90 13.45 -6.97
C PHE A 283 16.70 14.70 -6.61
N SER A 284 17.49 14.69 -5.53
CA SER A 284 18.32 15.83 -5.09
C SER A 284 17.55 17.15 -4.88
N GLU A 285 16.26 17.07 -4.55
CA GLU A 285 15.38 18.20 -4.23
C GLU A 285 15.00 18.22 -2.74
N PRO A 286 14.53 19.36 -2.20
CA PRO A 286 13.98 19.42 -0.84
C PRO A 286 12.72 18.57 -0.73
N LEU A 287 12.63 17.75 0.33
CA LEU A 287 11.58 16.77 0.55
C LEU A 287 10.97 16.98 1.95
N THR A 288 9.65 16.80 2.08
CA THR A 288 8.97 16.83 3.38
C THR A 288 8.13 15.56 3.57
N ILE A 289 8.29 14.92 4.73
CA ILE A 289 7.58 13.69 5.10
C ILE A 289 6.88 13.92 6.44
N ILE A 290 5.57 13.72 6.47
CA ILE A 290 4.77 13.78 7.70
C ILE A 290 4.62 12.35 8.23
N ALA A 291 5.40 12.00 9.23
CA ALA A 291 5.28 10.72 9.92
C ALA A 291 4.09 10.74 10.90
N VAL A 292 3.17 9.79 10.74
CA VAL A 292 1.91 9.70 11.49
C VAL A 292 1.89 8.41 12.35
N PRO A 293 2.21 8.48 13.65
CA PRO A 293 2.10 7.33 14.55
C PRO A 293 0.63 6.90 14.72
N LEU A 294 0.32 5.67 14.29
CA LEU A 294 -1.02 5.09 14.33
C LEU A 294 -1.29 4.39 15.67
N PRO A 295 -2.56 4.34 16.12
CA PRO A 295 -2.95 3.55 17.28
C PRO A 295 -2.93 2.05 16.94
N GLN A 296 -2.61 1.20 17.92
CA GLN A 296 -2.70 -0.26 17.77
C GLN A 296 -4.16 -0.72 17.80
N GLN A 297 -4.86 -0.60 16.66
CA GLN A 297 -6.28 -0.94 16.50
C GLN A 297 -6.51 -1.67 15.17
N ARG A 298 -7.34 -2.73 15.18
CA ARG A 298 -7.56 -3.63 14.04
C ARG A 298 -8.11 -2.94 12.77
N PHE A 299 -8.82 -1.83 12.90
CA PHE A 299 -9.35 -1.05 11.77
C PHE A 299 -8.38 0.04 11.26
N ALA A 300 -7.22 0.21 11.90
CA ALA A 300 -6.26 1.28 11.65
C ALA A 300 -4.86 0.72 11.35
N ILE A 301 -4.79 -0.38 10.58
CA ILE A 301 -3.54 -1.05 10.21
C ILE A 301 -2.62 -0.21 9.32
N HIS A 302 -3.19 0.77 8.60
CA HIS A 302 -2.50 1.66 7.67
C HIS A 302 -3.07 3.09 7.74
N LEU A 303 -2.31 4.09 7.29
CA LEU A 303 -2.72 5.50 7.28
C LEU A 303 -3.94 5.81 6.39
N ASP A 304 -4.08 5.16 5.23
CA ASP A 304 -5.24 5.35 4.35
C ASP A 304 -6.56 4.78 4.93
N MET A 305 -6.47 3.98 5.98
CA MET A 305 -7.60 3.57 6.81
C MET A 305 -7.99 4.63 7.86
N LEU A 306 -7.35 5.81 7.90
CA LEU A 306 -7.77 6.93 8.74
C LEU A 306 -7.87 8.28 8.00
N PHE A 307 -7.17 8.45 6.88
CA PHE A 307 -7.12 9.70 6.10
C PHE A 307 -6.87 9.40 4.62
N THR A 308 -7.71 9.90 3.71
CA THR A 308 -7.41 9.91 2.26
C THR A 308 -7.70 11.27 1.63
N MET A 309 -6.83 11.72 0.74
CA MET A 309 -7.07 12.88 -0.12
C MET A 309 -8.05 12.51 -1.24
N ILE A 310 -9.08 13.33 -1.44
CA ILE A 310 -10.14 13.08 -2.44
C ILE A 310 -10.38 14.26 -3.40
N ASP A 311 -9.98 15.46 -3.01
CA ASP A 311 -10.00 16.68 -3.84
C ASP A 311 -8.90 17.64 -3.35
N HIS A 312 -8.51 18.65 -4.14
CA HIS A 312 -7.41 19.58 -3.85
C HIS A 312 -7.47 20.23 -2.46
N ARG A 313 -8.67 20.33 -1.88
CA ARG A 313 -8.93 20.92 -0.56
C ARG A 313 -9.76 20.02 0.36
N SER A 314 -9.99 18.75 0.04
CA SER A 314 -10.86 17.89 0.84
C SER A 314 -10.30 16.47 1.02
N ALA A 315 -10.47 15.94 2.23
CA ALA A 315 -10.05 14.60 2.62
C ALA A 315 -11.18 13.86 3.34
N LEU A 316 -11.31 12.55 3.13
CA LEU A 316 -12.11 11.69 3.99
C LEU A 316 -11.29 11.32 5.23
N VAL A 317 -11.85 11.51 6.42
CA VAL A 317 -11.14 11.33 7.68
C VAL A 317 -11.92 10.52 8.72
N HIS A 318 -11.20 9.72 9.50
CA HIS A 318 -11.70 9.12 10.72
C HIS A 318 -11.66 10.16 11.86
N ALA A 319 -12.81 10.78 12.15
CA ALA A 319 -12.88 11.91 13.08
C ALA A 319 -12.28 11.62 14.48
N PRO A 320 -12.47 10.45 15.12
CA PRO A 320 -11.88 10.15 16.43
C PRO A 320 -10.34 10.22 16.52
N HIS A 321 -9.62 10.05 15.41
CA HIS A 321 -8.15 10.07 15.38
C HIS A 321 -7.55 11.29 14.64
N MET A 322 -8.26 11.81 13.64
CA MET A 322 -7.80 12.97 12.85
C MET A 322 -8.27 14.33 13.40
N LEU A 323 -9.30 14.33 14.26
CA LEU A 323 -9.96 15.51 14.83
C LEU A 323 -10.19 15.34 16.35
N GLY A 324 -11.01 16.23 16.93
CA GLY A 324 -11.38 16.21 18.35
C GLY A 324 -10.34 16.89 19.26
N ASP A 325 -10.42 16.59 20.56
CA ASP A 325 -9.56 17.20 21.58
C ASP A 325 -8.16 16.58 21.64
N THR A 326 -8.01 15.34 21.18
CA THR A 326 -6.75 14.56 21.20
C THR A 326 -6.47 13.83 19.87
N PRO A 327 -6.35 14.54 18.74
CA PRO A 327 -5.96 13.94 17.46
C PRO A 327 -4.52 13.39 17.51
N LEU A 328 -4.18 12.49 16.59
CA LEU A 328 -2.86 11.85 16.52
C LEU A 328 -1.76 12.90 16.23
N PRO A 329 -0.78 13.09 17.14
CA PRO A 329 0.31 14.05 16.94
C PRO A 329 1.32 13.51 15.91
N VAL A 330 1.78 14.39 15.02
CA VAL A 330 2.66 14.01 13.89
C VAL A 330 4.04 14.64 13.98
N VAL A 331 5.01 14.04 13.28
CA VAL A 331 6.36 14.57 13.11
C VAL A 331 6.56 14.94 11.65
N GLU A 332 6.74 16.23 11.37
CA GLU A 332 7.25 16.72 10.09
C GLU A 332 8.76 16.47 10.07
N MET A 333 9.23 15.68 9.12
CA MET A 333 10.64 15.52 8.76
C MET A 333 10.89 16.31 7.47
N HIS A 334 11.75 17.32 7.55
CA HIS A 334 12.11 18.15 6.41
C HIS A 334 13.58 17.91 6.03
N ILE A 335 13.81 17.60 4.75
CA ILE A 335 15.08 17.18 4.21
C ILE A 335 15.51 18.19 3.15
N GLU A 336 16.72 18.70 3.30
CA GLU A 336 17.37 19.64 2.38
C GLU A 336 18.66 18.99 1.85
N PRO A 337 18.91 18.99 0.53
CA PRO A 337 20.10 18.38 -0.06
C PRO A 337 21.40 18.84 0.61
N GLY A 338 22.22 17.88 1.06
CA GLY A 338 23.48 18.14 1.75
C GLY A 338 23.34 18.64 3.20
N ARG A 339 22.16 18.57 3.83
CA ARG A 339 21.94 18.89 5.24
C ARG A 339 21.43 17.68 6.04
N LEU A 340 21.55 17.76 7.36
CA LEU A 340 20.87 16.83 8.27
C LEU A 340 19.36 17.10 8.26
N PRO A 341 18.48 16.08 8.33
CA PRO A 341 17.04 16.27 8.45
C PRO A 341 16.65 17.11 9.67
N ALA A 342 15.70 18.02 9.48
CA ALA A 342 15.07 18.79 10.55
C ALA A 342 13.73 18.14 10.94
N PHE A 343 13.39 18.17 12.24
CA PHE A 343 12.20 17.52 12.77
C PHE A 343 11.32 18.51 13.56
N THR A 344 10.06 18.67 13.17
CA THR A 344 9.07 19.52 13.83
C THR A 344 7.89 18.68 14.34
N ARG A 345 7.38 18.96 15.54
CA ARG A 345 6.20 18.28 16.11
C ARG A 345 4.93 19.12 15.93
N HIS A 346 3.83 18.45 15.61
CA HIS A 346 2.51 19.07 15.36
C HIS A 346 1.43 18.30 16.12
N SER A 347 0.34 18.98 16.47
CA SER A 347 -0.76 18.39 17.24
C SER A 347 -1.63 17.44 16.41
N SER A 348 -1.69 17.61 15.10
CA SER A 348 -2.38 16.71 14.16
C SER A 348 -1.81 16.80 12.74
N LEU A 349 -2.10 15.79 11.91
CA LEU A 349 -1.81 15.80 10.47
C LEU A 349 -2.34 17.07 9.79
N LEU A 350 -3.62 17.42 10.01
CA LEU A 350 -4.24 18.62 9.44
C LEU A 350 -3.53 19.92 9.90
N SER A 351 -3.06 19.98 11.14
CA SER A 351 -2.29 21.14 11.66
C SER A 351 -0.85 21.24 11.10
N CYS A 352 -0.32 20.14 10.54
CA CYS A 352 0.93 20.15 9.77
C CYS A 352 0.66 20.64 8.35
N LEU A 353 -0.31 20.03 7.65
CA LEU A 353 -0.74 20.43 6.31
C LEU A 353 -1.10 21.92 6.22
N ALA A 354 -1.86 22.46 7.19
CA ALA A 354 -2.21 23.88 7.22
C ALA A 354 -0.97 24.82 7.34
N LYS A 355 0.07 24.43 8.09
CA LYS A 355 1.34 25.21 8.14
C LYS A 355 2.13 25.11 6.84
N LEU A 356 2.04 23.97 6.15
CA LEU A 356 2.55 23.75 4.80
C LEU A 356 1.66 24.40 3.71
N LYS A 357 0.66 25.21 4.10
CA LYS A 357 -0.30 25.95 3.25
C LYS A 357 -1.31 25.05 2.50
N MET A 358 -1.44 23.80 2.91
CA MET A 358 -2.40 22.83 2.41
C MET A 358 -3.61 22.79 3.35
N GLU A 359 -4.55 23.72 3.14
CA GLU A 359 -5.78 23.83 3.94
C GLU A 359 -6.82 22.76 3.53
N ILE A 360 -6.92 21.70 4.32
CA ILE A 360 -7.83 20.57 4.08
C ILE A 360 -9.12 20.69 4.89
N GLU A 361 -10.24 20.59 4.19
CA GLU A 361 -11.59 20.41 4.73
C GLU A 361 -11.86 18.91 4.98
N PRO A 362 -12.11 18.50 6.24
CA PRO A 362 -12.34 17.10 6.58
C PRO A 362 -13.81 16.69 6.39
N ILE A 363 -14.04 15.72 5.51
CA ILE A 363 -15.31 15.01 5.36
C ILE A 363 -15.29 13.78 6.29
N LEU A 364 -16.32 13.59 7.10
CA LEU A 364 -16.27 12.64 8.22
C LEU A 364 -16.79 11.26 7.82
N CYS A 365 -15.94 10.24 7.89
CA CYS A 365 -16.39 8.85 7.77
C CYS A 365 -17.38 8.53 8.91
N GLY A 366 -18.56 8.00 8.56
CA GLY A 366 -19.67 7.76 9.49
C GLY A 366 -20.35 9.03 10.03
N GLY A 367 -20.00 10.21 9.53
CA GLY A 367 -20.58 11.48 9.97
C GLY A 367 -20.29 11.84 11.42
N ARG A 368 -21.30 12.36 12.13
CA ARG A 368 -21.19 12.85 13.52
C ARG A 368 -21.65 11.86 14.60
N ASN A 369 -22.12 10.67 14.23
CA ASN A 369 -22.58 9.65 15.19
C ASN A 369 -21.44 8.65 15.46
N PRO A 370 -20.93 8.52 16.71
CA PRO A 370 -19.83 7.60 17.03
C PRO A 370 -20.08 6.15 16.60
N VAL A 371 -21.32 5.66 16.69
CA VAL A 371 -21.68 4.30 16.26
C VAL A 371 -21.54 4.12 14.75
N ASN A 372 -21.83 5.16 13.97
CA ASN A 372 -21.64 5.15 12.52
C ASN A 372 -20.14 5.32 12.18
N GLN A 373 -19.41 6.17 12.90
CA GLN A 373 -17.96 6.34 12.75
C GLN A 373 -17.23 5.01 12.97
N GLU A 374 -17.55 4.24 14.00
CA GLU A 374 -16.97 2.91 14.24
C GLU A 374 -17.35 1.89 13.14
N ARG A 375 -18.63 1.84 12.76
CA ARG A 375 -19.15 0.86 11.79
C ARG A 375 -18.66 1.08 10.36
N GLU A 376 -18.70 2.32 9.88
CA GLU A 376 -18.28 2.64 8.52
C GLU A 376 -16.75 2.68 8.40
N GLN A 377 -16.04 2.96 9.49
CA GLN A 377 -14.59 2.75 9.53
C GLN A 377 -14.22 1.27 9.39
N TRP A 378 -14.93 0.38 10.08
CA TRP A 378 -14.74 -1.07 9.91
C TRP A 378 -15.04 -1.52 8.47
N LEU A 379 -15.98 -0.85 7.79
CA LEU A 379 -16.30 -1.08 6.38
C LEU A 379 -15.48 -0.18 5.42
N SER A 380 -14.27 0.21 5.81
CA SER A 380 -13.28 0.92 4.98
C SER A 380 -13.75 2.29 4.44
N GLY A 381 -14.66 2.99 5.13
CA GLY A 381 -15.30 4.23 4.65
C GLY A 381 -14.36 5.43 4.42
N THR A 382 -13.16 5.44 5.00
CA THR A 382 -12.11 6.42 4.64
C THR A 382 -11.34 6.05 3.38
N ASN A 383 -11.33 4.79 2.97
CA ASN A 383 -10.40 4.22 1.97
C ASN A 383 -10.87 4.46 0.51
N ALA A 384 -11.33 5.68 0.23
CA ALA A 384 -11.79 6.10 -1.08
C ALA A 384 -10.63 6.18 -2.09
N PHE A 385 -10.91 5.87 -3.36
CA PHE A 385 -9.93 5.96 -4.44
C PHE A 385 -10.27 7.06 -5.44
N ALA A 386 -9.44 8.10 -5.53
CA ALA A 386 -9.63 9.18 -6.49
C ALA A 386 -9.15 8.79 -7.90
N VAL A 387 -10.04 8.85 -8.89
CA VAL A 387 -9.71 8.75 -10.33
C VAL A 387 -9.37 10.11 -10.93
N ALA A 388 -9.90 11.21 -10.36
CA ALA A 388 -9.50 12.59 -10.62
C ALA A 388 -9.86 13.46 -9.39
N PRO A 389 -9.43 14.74 -9.32
CA PRO A 389 -9.78 15.59 -8.19
C PRO A 389 -11.29 15.78 -8.08
N GLY A 390 -11.85 15.44 -6.92
CA GLY A 390 -13.30 15.43 -6.68
C GLY A 390 -14.04 14.21 -7.25
N GLN A 391 -13.39 13.32 -8.01
CA GLN A 391 -14.02 12.14 -8.62
C GLN A 391 -13.47 10.87 -7.97
N ILE A 392 -14.28 10.24 -7.11
CA ILE A 392 -13.85 9.15 -6.22
C ILE A 392 -14.70 7.90 -6.33
N LEU A 393 -14.09 6.74 -6.09
CA LEU A 393 -14.76 5.46 -5.91
C LEU A 393 -14.84 5.14 -4.41
N VAL A 394 -16.03 4.78 -3.95
CA VAL A 394 -16.39 4.50 -2.55
C VAL A 394 -17.33 3.29 -2.47
N TYR A 395 -17.51 2.70 -1.29
CA TYR A 395 -18.46 1.62 -1.08
C TYR A 395 -19.89 2.14 -0.79
N ASP A 396 -20.88 1.47 -1.37
CA ASP A 396 -22.32 1.76 -1.19
C ASP A 396 -22.83 1.58 0.25
N CYS A 397 -22.21 0.68 1.02
CA CYS A 397 -22.61 0.33 2.38
C CYS A 397 -22.30 1.41 3.44
N ASN A 398 -21.49 2.41 3.12
CA ASN A 398 -21.06 3.47 4.04
C ASN A 398 -22.00 4.70 3.94
N THR A 399 -23.27 4.50 4.29
CA THR A 399 -24.35 5.45 3.97
C THR A 399 -24.21 6.81 4.66
N ALA A 400 -23.75 6.89 5.91
CA ALA A 400 -23.54 8.18 6.58
C ALA A 400 -22.31 8.92 6.02
N THR A 401 -21.29 8.21 5.54
CA THR A 401 -20.16 8.79 4.80
C THR A 401 -20.64 9.37 3.47
N LEU A 402 -21.54 8.68 2.75
CA LEU A 402 -22.18 9.19 1.52
C LEU A 402 -23.04 10.43 1.79
N GLU A 403 -23.74 10.51 2.93
CA GLU A 403 -24.45 11.72 3.34
C GLU A 403 -23.52 12.92 3.61
N GLU A 404 -22.35 12.73 4.24
CA GLU A 404 -21.39 13.84 4.42
C GLU A 404 -20.70 14.24 3.09
N LEU A 405 -20.50 13.31 2.17
CA LEU A 405 -20.02 13.59 0.81
C LEU A 405 -21.03 14.44 0.01
N ASP A 406 -22.33 14.10 0.06
CA ASP A 406 -23.41 14.89 -0.56
C ASP A 406 -23.48 16.31 0.05
N ARG A 407 -23.40 16.43 1.38
CA ARG A 407 -23.31 17.73 2.07
C ARG A 407 -22.09 18.56 1.68
N ALA A 408 -20.98 17.91 1.31
CA ALA A 408 -19.78 18.55 0.77
C ALA A 408 -19.82 18.78 -0.76
N GLY A 409 -20.98 18.53 -1.40
CA GLY A 409 -21.23 18.81 -2.81
C GLY A 409 -20.79 17.71 -3.78
N PHE A 410 -20.48 16.50 -3.31
CA PHE A 410 -20.24 15.35 -4.18
C PHE A 410 -21.56 14.73 -4.61
N ARG A 411 -21.86 14.72 -5.91
CA ARG A 411 -23.00 13.96 -6.43
C ARG A 411 -22.75 12.47 -6.17
N VAL A 412 -23.71 11.76 -5.57
CA VAL A 412 -23.60 10.29 -5.39
C VAL A 412 -24.25 9.59 -6.59
N ARG A 413 -23.53 8.65 -7.21
CA ARG A 413 -24.03 7.81 -8.31
C ARG A 413 -23.49 6.39 -8.18
N THR A 414 -24.26 5.40 -8.64
CA THR A 414 -23.82 4.00 -8.69
C THR A 414 -22.88 3.72 -9.86
N ALA A 415 -22.01 2.71 -9.70
CA ALA A 415 -21.22 2.16 -10.80
C ALA A 415 -22.09 1.80 -12.02
N CYS A 416 -23.26 1.18 -11.82
CA CYS A 416 -24.22 0.87 -12.89
C CYS A 416 -24.62 2.10 -13.71
N GLU A 417 -24.93 3.22 -13.06
CA GLU A 417 -25.34 4.44 -13.76
C GLU A 417 -24.19 5.05 -14.55
N VAL A 418 -22.96 4.99 -14.04
CA VAL A 418 -21.78 5.56 -14.71
C VAL A 418 -21.36 4.69 -15.91
N THR A 419 -21.33 3.36 -15.76
CA THR A 419 -20.99 2.45 -16.88
C THR A 419 -22.09 2.40 -17.94
N ALA A 420 -23.37 2.55 -17.57
CA ALA A 420 -24.48 2.61 -18.53
C ALA A 420 -24.54 3.91 -19.35
N GLU A 421 -24.09 5.04 -18.81
CA GLU A 421 -23.92 6.28 -19.58
C GLU A 421 -22.70 6.22 -20.51
N GLY A 422 -21.62 5.55 -20.08
CA GLY A 422 -20.41 5.37 -20.89
C GLY A 422 -19.62 6.66 -21.18
N THR A 423 -19.95 7.76 -20.50
CA THR A 423 -19.30 9.07 -20.64
C THR A 423 -18.60 9.47 -19.36
N LEU A 424 -17.37 9.98 -19.47
CA LEU A 424 -16.61 10.47 -18.33
C LEU A 424 -17.29 11.70 -17.66
N PRO A 425 -17.23 11.83 -16.32
CA PRO A 425 -17.73 13.01 -15.61
C PRO A 425 -16.92 14.26 -15.98
N SER A 426 -17.54 15.44 -15.87
CA SER A 426 -16.88 16.68 -16.33
C SER A 426 -15.66 17.04 -15.47
N PRO A 427 -14.56 17.57 -16.03
CA PRO A 427 -13.43 18.04 -15.23
C PRO A 427 -13.86 19.07 -14.18
N GLY A 428 -13.51 18.84 -12.91
CA GLY A 428 -13.96 19.65 -11.77
C GLY A 428 -15.34 19.31 -11.21
N GLU A 429 -16.02 18.28 -11.74
CA GLU A 429 -17.20 17.70 -11.12
C GLU A 429 -16.83 16.92 -9.85
N ARG A 430 -17.45 17.28 -8.72
CA ARG A 430 -17.43 16.45 -7.50
C ARG A 430 -18.43 15.30 -7.63
N LEU A 431 -17.93 14.07 -7.66
CA LEU A 431 -18.68 12.84 -7.89
C LEU A 431 -18.15 11.70 -6.99
N ALA A 432 -19.04 11.08 -6.23
CA ALA A 432 -18.79 9.84 -5.50
C ALA A 432 -19.48 8.67 -6.22
N ILE A 433 -18.68 7.77 -6.80
CA ILE A 433 -19.14 6.58 -7.51
C ILE A 433 -19.19 5.42 -6.52
N THR A 434 -20.38 4.87 -6.27
CA THR A 434 -20.58 3.76 -5.33
C THR A 434 -20.43 2.39 -6.00
N ILE A 435 -19.59 1.57 -5.39
CA ILE A 435 -19.35 0.16 -5.72
C ILE A 435 -20.04 -0.72 -4.66
N PRO A 436 -20.65 -1.87 -5.01
CA PRO A 436 -21.15 -2.85 -4.04
C PRO A 436 -20.05 -3.34 -3.08
N GLY A 437 -20.04 -2.78 -1.87
CA GLY A 437 -18.89 -2.85 -0.97
C GLY A 437 -19.00 -3.85 0.15
N ALA A 438 -20.22 -4.23 0.56
CA ALA A 438 -20.46 -5.00 1.79
C ALA A 438 -19.61 -6.29 1.91
N GLU A 439 -19.40 -7.01 0.81
CA GLU A 439 -18.57 -8.23 0.78
C GLU A 439 -17.08 -7.93 0.58
N LEU A 440 -16.71 -6.98 -0.29
CA LEU A 440 -15.29 -6.62 -0.51
C LEU A 440 -14.67 -6.02 0.77
N ALA A 441 -15.44 -5.24 1.52
CA ALA A 441 -15.07 -4.68 2.82
C ALA A 441 -14.85 -5.77 3.89
N ARG A 442 -15.50 -6.94 3.80
CA ARG A 442 -15.22 -8.08 4.70
C ARG A 442 -13.82 -8.68 4.50
N GLY A 443 -13.14 -8.39 3.38
CA GLY A 443 -11.71 -8.67 3.24
C GLY A 443 -10.84 -7.78 4.13
N GLY A 444 -11.31 -6.57 4.49
CA GLY A 444 -10.62 -5.62 5.37
C GLY A 444 -10.03 -4.39 4.68
N GLY A 445 -10.40 -4.10 3.43
CA GLY A 445 -9.89 -2.96 2.67
C GLY A 445 -10.90 -2.36 1.69
N GLY A 446 -10.62 -1.13 1.25
CA GLY A 446 -11.49 -0.35 0.36
C GLY A 446 -11.01 -0.24 -1.09
N PRO A 447 -11.66 0.62 -1.90
CA PRO A 447 -11.24 0.94 -3.26
C PRO A 447 -9.76 1.36 -3.40
N ARG A 448 -9.17 2.06 -2.42
CA ARG A 448 -7.72 2.40 -2.47
C ARG A 448 -6.84 1.18 -2.22
N CYS A 449 -7.20 0.30 -1.29
CA CYS A 449 -6.49 -0.96 -1.03
C CYS A 449 -6.42 -1.85 -2.30
N MET A 450 -7.48 -1.88 -3.11
CA MET A 450 -7.57 -2.72 -4.31
C MET A 450 -6.76 -2.20 -5.53
N THR A 451 -6.01 -1.10 -5.40
CA THR A 451 -5.34 -0.44 -6.55
C THR A 451 -3.85 -0.22 -6.35
N LEU A 452 -3.07 -0.44 -7.41
CA LEU A 452 -1.70 0.04 -7.56
C LEU A 452 -1.61 1.01 -8.76
N PRO A 453 -1.78 2.33 -8.55
CA PRO A 453 -1.58 3.34 -9.59
C PRO A 453 -0.13 3.36 -10.06
N LEU A 454 0.09 3.29 -11.37
CA LEU A 454 1.43 3.44 -11.97
C LEU A 454 1.65 4.85 -12.49
N GLN A 455 0.60 5.45 -13.06
CA GLN A 455 0.67 6.79 -13.64
C GLN A 455 -0.61 7.59 -13.38
N ARG A 456 -0.43 8.83 -12.92
CA ARG A 456 -1.40 9.92 -12.98
C ARG A 456 -0.83 11.02 -13.89
N LYS A 457 -1.72 11.86 -14.42
CA LYS A 457 -1.34 13.06 -15.17
C LYS A 457 -0.75 14.10 -14.20
N PRO A 458 0.25 14.90 -14.62
CA PRO A 458 0.71 16.04 -13.82
C PRO A 458 -0.46 16.94 -13.40
N GLY A 459 -0.39 17.50 -12.18
CA GLY A 459 -1.42 18.34 -11.57
C GLY A 459 -1.33 19.82 -11.98
#